data_AF-A0A6A5YJ60-F1
#
_entry.id   AF-A0A6A5YJ60-F1
#
_cell.length_a   1.000
_cell.length_b   1.000
_cell.length_c   1.000
_cell.angle_alpha   90.00
_cell.angle_beta   90.00
_cell.angle_gamma   90.00
#
_symmetry.space_group_name_H-M   'P 1'
#
loop_
_entity.id
_entity.type
_entity.pdbx_description
1 polymer ?
#
loop_
_entity_poly.entity_id
_entity_poly.type
_entity_poly.pdbx_seq_one_letter_code
_entity_poly.pdbx_strand_id
1 'polypeptide(L)'
;MAFALEEVREERDYDEIVPVLYAAFGHPYNSLRKWFIPVHTTTEAALEDFKGRLLKSWKQKPDLYWIKVTDTETGRIVGAAEWEVRKTIEEPRSEPEPLNAYWHTEGSEEKQFAEKMLT
;
A
#
# COMPACT_ATOMS: atom_id res chain seq x y z
N MET A 1 -2.66 -21.11 17.45
CA MET A 1 -2.68 -20.08 16.40
C MET A 1 -3.79 -20.37 15.41
N ALA A 2 -4.91 -19.67 15.57
CA ALA A 2 -5.98 -19.62 14.59
C ALA A 2 -6.07 -18.20 14.02
N PHE A 3 -6.30 -18.11 12.72
CA PHE A 3 -6.32 -16.84 11.99
C PHE A 3 -7.69 -16.67 11.32
N ALA A 4 -8.23 -15.46 11.37
CA ALA A 4 -9.45 -15.07 10.68
C ALA A 4 -9.09 -14.24 9.45
N LEU A 5 -9.65 -14.59 8.30
CA LEU A 5 -9.51 -13.85 7.04
C LEU A 5 -10.81 -13.09 6.77
N GLU A 6 -10.74 -11.77 6.68
CA GLU A 6 -11.91 -10.90 6.54
C GLU A 6 -11.63 -9.75 5.57
N GLU A 7 -12.67 -9.23 4.94
CA GLU A 7 -12.58 -7.97 4.21
C GLU A 7 -12.49 -6.79 5.20
N VAL A 8 -11.68 -5.80 4.87
CA VAL A 8 -11.60 -4.53 5.60
C VAL A 8 -12.90 -3.76 5.37
N ARG A 9 -13.53 -3.34 6.47
CA ARG A 9 -14.83 -2.63 6.43
C ARG A 9 -14.79 -1.26 7.09
N GLU A 10 -13.72 -0.96 7.81
CA GLU A 10 -13.63 0.23 8.64
C GLU A 10 -12.26 0.88 8.47
N GLU A 11 -12.22 2.22 8.41
CA GLU A 11 -10.98 2.97 8.22
C GLU A 11 -9.96 2.72 9.33
N ARG A 12 -10.41 2.45 10.55
CA ARG A 12 -9.53 2.17 11.70
C ARG A 12 -8.68 0.92 11.53
N ASP A 13 -9.06 -0.01 10.64
CA ASP A 13 -8.23 -1.18 10.35
C ASP A 13 -6.88 -0.77 9.76
N TYR A 14 -6.82 0.38 9.06
CA TYR A 14 -5.58 0.89 8.48
C TYR A 14 -4.55 1.34 9.52
N ASP A 15 -4.97 1.64 10.75
CA ASP A 15 -4.04 1.97 11.84
C ASP A 15 -3.19 0.75 12.25
N GLU A 16 -3.69 -0.48 12.06
CA GLU A 16 -2.91 -1.71 12.26
C GLU A 16 -2.29 -2.24 10.96
N ILE A 17 -2.97 -2.10 9.82
CA ILE A 17 -2.45 -2.59 8.52
C ILE A 17 -1.17 -1.86 8.12
N VAL A 18 -1.12 -0.53 8.25
CA VAL A 18 0.01 0.28 7.77
C VAL A 18 1.34 -0.09 8.43
N PRO A 19 1.42 -0.21 9.78
CA PRO A 19 2.62 -0.70 10.45
C PRO A 19 3.01 -2.13 10.04
N VAL A 20 2.03 -3.02 9.84
CA VAL A 20 2.28 -4.41 9.40
C VAL A 20 2.93 -4.44 8.03
N LEU A 21 2.39 -3.70 7.05
CA LEU A 21 2.97 -3.62 5.71
C LEU A 21 4.38 -2.99 5.73
N TYR A 22 4.56 -1.93 6.51
CA TYR A 22 5.87 -1.30 6.66
C TYR A 22 6.93 -2.27 7.20
N ALA A 23 6.58 -3.04 8.22
CA ALA A 23 7.44 -4.08 8.77
C ALA A 23 7.70 -5.20 7.76
N ALA A 24 6.66 -5.70 7.10
CA ALA A 24 6.73 -6.80 6.14
C ALA A 24 7.63 -6.48 4.93
N PHE A 25 7.58 -5.25 4.40
CA PHE A 25 8.50 -4.82 3.35
C PHE A 25 9.87 -4.37 3.87
N GLY A 26 10.01 -4.20 5.18
CA GLY A 26 11.25 -3.76 5.82
C GLY A 26 12.19 -4.90 6.19
N HIS A 27 11.67 -6.06 6.58
CA HIS A 27 12.47 -7.21 7.00
C HIS A 27 11.80 -8.57 6.66
N PRO A 28 12.43 -9.42 5.83
CA PRO A 28 13.62 -9.12 5.03
C PRO A 28 13.35 -7.95 4.07
N TYR A 29 14.39 -7.18 3.75
CA TYR A 29 14.22 -5.96 2.96
C TYR A 29 13.62 -6.27 1.58
N ASN A 30 12.55 -5.55 1.25
CA ASN A 30 11.90 -5.57 -0.05
C ASN A 30 11.94 -4.15 -0.64
N SER A 31 12.43 -4.02 -1.88
CA SER A 31 12.49 -2.73 -2.58
C SER A 31 11.13 -2.07 -2.78
N LEU A 32 10.04 -2.85 -2.75
CA LEU A 32 8.67 -2.34 -2.74
C LEU A 32 8.40 -1.39 -1.56
N ARG A 33 9.16 -1.48 -0.46
CA ARG A 33 9.07 -0.51 0.63
C ARG A 33 9.35 0.91 0.15
N LYS A 34 10.43 1.10 -0.62
CA LYS A 34 10.79 2.41 -1.18
C LYS A 34 9.86 2.84 -2.30
N TRP A 35 9.20 1.87 -2.95
CA TRP A 35 8.25 2.16 -4.01
C TRP A 35 6.93 2.69 -3.46
N PHE A 36 6.35 2.01 -2.47
CA PHE A 36 5.03 2.36 -1.94
C PHE A 36 5.07 3.38 -0.83
N ILE A 37 6.10 3.38 0.02
CA ILE A 37 6.11 4.15 1.27
C ILE A 37 7.00 5.38 1.08
N PRO A 38 6.46 6.59 1.29
CA PRO A 38 7.19 7.82 1.03
C PRO A 38 8.30 8.00 2.06
N VAL A 39 9.37 8.68 1.68
CA VAL A 39 10.44 9.03 2.64
C VAL A 39 10.14 10.41 3.18
N HIS A 40 9.92 10.48 4.49
CA HIS A 40 9.70 11.71 5.24
C HIS A 40 10.80 11.88 6.30
N THR A 41 10.82 13.04 6.97
CA THR A 41 11.77 13.31 8.07
C THR A 41 11.61 12.33 9.24
N THR A 42 10.40 11.83 9.47
CA THR A 42 10.10 10.81 10.48
C THR A 42 9.35 9.62 9.89
N THR A 43 9.47 8.46 10.52
CA THR A 43 8.73 7.26 10.09
C THR A 43 7.23 7.47 10.28
N GLU A 44 6.82 8.15 11.35
CA GLU A 44 5.41 8.42 11.66
C GLU A 44 4.77 9.28 10.57
N ALA A 45 5.47 10.31 10.07
CA ALA A 45 4.98 11.13 8.96
C ALA A 45 4.84 10.32 7.67
N ALA A 46 5.80 9.42 7.39
CA ALA A 46 5.74 8.52 6.24
C ALA A 46 4.57 7.54 6.31
N LEU A 47 4.31 6.97 7.48
CA LEU A 47 3.20 6.05 7.70
C LEU A 47 1.84 6.77 7.60
N GLU A 48 1.73 7.99 8.13
CA GLU A 48 0.48 8.76 8.06
C GLU A 48 0.14 9.16 6.62
N ASP A 49 1.13 9.63 5.85
CA ASP A 49 0.94 9.95 4.43
C ASP A 49 0.64 8.68 3.59
N PHE A 50 1.31 7.57 3.88
CA PHE A 50 1.00 6.28 3.27
C PHE A 50 -0.44 5.83 3.58
N LYS A 51 -0.86 5.91 4.86
CA LYS A 51 -2.23 5.61 5.30
C LYS A 51 -3.25 6.47 4.55
N GLY A 52 -3.00 7.78 4.45
CA GLY A 52 -3.86 8.72 3.75
C GLY A 52 -4.07 8.34 2.28
N ARG A 53 -3.02 7.88 1.59
CA ARG A 53 -3.11 7.41 0.21
C ARG A 53 -3.89 6.10 0.07
N LEU A 54 -3.66 5.12 0.96
CA LEU A 54 -4.41 3.86 0.94
C LEU A 54 -5.91 4.10 1.17
N LEU A 55 -6.25 4.90 2.19
CA LEU A 55 -7.65 5.26 2.48
C LEU A 55 -8.31 6.01 1.32
N LYS A 56 -7.58 6.95 0.69
CA LYS A 56 -8.09 7.66 -0.49
C LYS A 56 -8.37 6.69 -1.64
N SER A 57 -7.45 5.76 -1.92
CA SER A 57 -7.61 4.75 -2.97
C SER A 57 -8.83 3.86 -2.70
N TRP A 58 -8.93 3.31 -1.49
CA TRP A 58 -10.03 2.44 -1.06
C TRP A 58 -11.39 3.12 -1.14
N LYS A 59 -11.49 4.41 -0.79
CA LYS A 59 -12.74 5.18 -0.92
C LYS A 59 -13.12 5.52 -2.35
N GLN A 60 -12.14 5.65 -3.26
CA GLN A 60 -12.37 6.10 -4.63
C GLN A 60 -12.61 4.96 -5.62
N LYS A 61 -12.10 3.76 -5.32
CA LYS A 61 -12.14 2.61 -6.21
C LYS A 61 -13.09 1.53 -5.68
N PRO A 62 -14.32 1.42 -6.22
CA PRO A 62 -15.31 0.45 -5.75
C PRO A 62 -14.95 -1.01 -6.07
N ASP A 63 -13.98 -1.22 -6.96
CA ASP A 63 -13.41 -2.51 -7.35
C ASP A 63 -12.12 -2.85 -6.60
N LEU A 64 -11.71 -2.01 -5.64
CA LEU A 64 -10.56 -2.23 -4.80
C LEU A 64 -10.97 -2.76 -3.44
N TYR A 65 -10.48 -3.95 -3.12
CA TYR A 65 -10.78 -4.69 -1.91
C TYR A 65 -9.51 -4.84 -1.08
N TRP A 66 -9.63 -4.59 0.21
CA TRP A 66 -8.60 -4.92 1.18
C TRP A 66 -9.04 -6.13 1.98
N ILE A 67 -8.18 -7.14 2.05
CA ILE A 67 -8.38 -8.33 2.88
C ILE A 67 -7.36 -8.28 4.01
N LYS A 68 -7.82 -8.50 5.24
CA LYS A 68 -6.99 -8.56 6.45
C LYS A 68 -6.98 -9.96 7.05
N VAL A 69 -5.88 -10.30 7.70
CA VAL A 69 -5.74 -11.49 8.54
C VAL A 69 -5.59 -11.05 9.99
N THR A 70 -6.49 -11.52 10.85
CA THR A 70 -6.47 -11.25 12.28
C THR A 70 -6.04 -12.50 13.03
N ASP A 71 -5.06 -12.38 13.92
CA ASP A 71 -4.77 -13.42 14.90
C ASP A 71 -5.89 -13.46 15.94
N THR A 72 -6.61 -14.58 15.99
CA THR A 72 -7.79 -14.73 16.87
C THR A 72 -7.45 -14.77 18.35
N GLU A 73 -6.20 -15.08 18.71
CA GLU A 73 -5.76 -15.13 20.10
C GLU A 73 -5.49 -13.72 20.65
N THR A 74 -4.91 -12.84 19.83
CA THR A 74 -4.52 -11.47 20.22
C THR A 74 -5.50 -10.40 19.75
N GLY A 75 -6.34 -10.70 18.77
CA GLY A 75 -7.22 -9.75 18.11
C GLY A 75 -6.50 -8.76 17.19
N ARG A 76 -5.21 -8.97 16.92
CA ARG A 76 -4.36 -8.07 16.12
C ARG A 76 -4.38 -8.44 14.65
N ILE A 77 -4.37 -7.43 13.79
CA ILE A 77 -4.12 -7.64 12.36
C ILE A 77 -2.65 -8.00 12.17
N VAL A 78 -2.40 -9.13 11.51
CA VAL A 78 -1.05 -9.68 11.28
C VAL A 78 -0.68 -9.74 9.80
N GLY A 79 -1.62 -9.43 8.91
CA GLY A 79 -1.39 -9.39 7.48
C GLY A 79 -2.52 -8.68 6.74
N ALA A 80 -2.21 -8.16 5.56
CA ALA A 80 -3.19 -7.56 4.68
C ALA A 80 -2.78 -7.66 3.22
N ALA A 81 -3.75 -7.62 2.32
CA ALA A 81 -3.54 -7.61 0.88
C ALA A 81 -4.56 -6.70 0.19
N GLU A 82 -4.10 -5.94 -0.79
CA GLU A 82 -4.93 -5.14 -1.69
C GLU A 82 -5.20 -5.92 -2.97
N TRP A 83 -6.46 -5.91 -3.43
CA TRP A 83 -6.89 -6.54 -4.66
C TRP A 83 -7.78 -5.59 -5.44
N GLU A 84 -7.35 -5.18 -6.64
CA GLU A 84 -8.17 -4.44 -7.60
C GLU A 84 -8.75 -5.44 -8.61
N VAL A 85 -10.06 -5.70 -8.56
CA VAL A 85 -10.74 -6.73 -9.37
C VAL A 85 -11.44 -6.09 -10.57
N ARG A 86 -10.72 -6.06 -11.70
CA ARG A 86 -11.24 -5.47 -12.94
C ARG A 86 -12.13 -6.44 -13.71
N LYS A 87 -13.32 -6.01 -14.12
CA LYS A 87 -14.23 -6.80 -14.96
C LYS A 87 -13.82 -6.86 -16.43
N THR A 88 -13.10 -5.84 -16.88
CA THR A 88 -12.62 -5.69 -18.25
C THR A 88 -11.17 -5.24 -18.22
N ILE A 89 -10.37 -5.72 -19.17
CA ILE A 89 -9.01 -5.25 -19.39
C ILE A 89 -9.08 -4.21 -20.49
N GLU A 90 -8.65 -2.98 -20.21
CA GLU A 90 -8.44 -1.98 -21.26
C GLU A 90 -7.27 -2.44 -22.15
N GLU A 91 -7.39 -2.26 -23.46
CA GLU A 91 -6.25 -2.55 -24.36
C GLU A 91 -5.04 -1.72 -23.91
N PRO A 92 -3.84 -2.34 -23.87
CA PRO A 92 -2.63 -1.63 -23.47
C PRO A 92 -2.48 -0.38 -24.34
N ARG A 93 -2.29 0.78 -23.70
CA ARG A 93 -1.97 2.02 -24.42
C ARG A 93 -0.74 1.77 -25.29
N SER A 94 -0.75 2.33 -26.50
CA SER A 94 0.33 2.17 -27.48
C SER A 94 1.69 2.67 -26.97
N GLU A 95 1.69 3.58 -25.99
CA GLU A 95 2.88 4.01 -25.25
C GLU A 95 2.55 4.09 -23.75
N PRO A 96 3.41 3.54 -22.87
CA PRO A 96 3.24 3.72 -21.42
C PRO A 96 3.47 5.19 -21.06
N GLU A 97 2.49 5.82 -20.43
CA GLU A 97 2.67 7.14 -19.84
C GLU A 97 3.70 7.05 -18.70
N PRO A 98 4.66 7.99 -18.61
CA PRO A 98 5.57 8.04 -17.48
C PRO A 98 4.79 8.08 -16.16
N LEU A 99 5.08 7.14 -15.25
CA LEU A 99 4.53 7.17 -13.91
C LEU A 99 5.05 8.42 -13.21
N ASN A 100 4.17 9.25 -12.64
CA ASN A 100 4.55 10.32 -11.73
C ASN A 100 4.40 9.84 -10.29
N ALA A 101 5.51 9.56 -9.61
CA ALA A 101 5.51 9.09 -8.22
C ALA A 101 5.34 10.27 -7.24
N TYR A 102 4.20 10.96 -7.36
CA TYR A 102 3.90 12.23 -6.68
C TYR A 102 3.93 12.16 -5.15
N TRP A 103 3.97 10.96 -4.57
CA TRP A 103 4.07 10.75 -3.13
C TRP A 103 5.50 10.88 -2.60
N HIS A 104 6.50 10.92 -3.46
CA HIS A 104 7.88 11.23 -3.07
C HIS A 104 8.18 12.71 -3.30
N THR A 105 9.14 13.23 -2.53
CA THR A 105 9.66 14.58 -2.68
C THR A 105 10.24 14.78 -4.09
N GLU A 106 9.94 15.92 -4.70
CA GLU A 106 10.45 16.28 -6.03
C GLU A 106 11.99 16.26 -6.06
N GLY A 107 12.56 15.63 -7.09
CA GLY A 107 14.01 15.49 -7.25
C GLY A 107 14.67 14.43 -6.35
N SER A 108 13.94 13.71 -5.50
CA SER A 108 14.52 12.68 -4.64
C SER A 108 14.90 11.40 -5.40
N GLU A 109 15.87 10.64 -4.89
CA GLU A 109 16.27 9.35 -5.47
C GLU A 109 15.12 8.34 -5.43
N GLU A 110 14.26 8.39 -4.41
CA GLU A 110 13.09 7.51 -4.28
C GLU A 110 12.04 7.82 -5.33
N LYS A 111 11.80 9.09 -5.66
CA LYS A 111 10.94 9.46 -6.78
C LYS A 111 11.49 8.86 -8.08
N GLN A 112 12.76 9.12 -8.39
CA GLN A 112 13.41 8.59 -9.60
C GLN A 112 13.39 7.06 -9.67
N PHE A 113 13.58 6.39 -8.53
CA PHE A 113 13.47 4.94 -8.41
C PHE A 113 12.04 4.48 -8.68
N ALA A 114 11.05 5.12 -8.04
CA ALA A 114 9.68 4.69 -8.11
C ALA A 114 9.05 4.85 -9.51
N GLU A 115 9.45 5.89 -10.23
CA GLU A 115 9.00 6.16 -11.60
C GLU A 115 9.58 5.18 -12.62
N LYS A 116 10.71 4.52 -12.32
CA LYS A 116 11.40 3.57 -13.21
C LYS A 116 11.10 2.09 -12.90
N MET A 117 10.43 1.80 -11.78
CA MET A 117 10.31 0.41 -11.28
C MET A 117 9.37 -0.46 -12.14
N LEU A 118 8.44 0.16 -12.88
CA LEU A 118 7.42 -0.51 -13.70
C LEU A 118 7.49 -0.20 -15.21
N THR A 119 8.58 0.45 -15.66
CA THR A 119 8.85 0.82 -17.06
C THR A 119 10.12 0.16 -17.55
#